data_AF-A0A9D7VST9-F1
#
_entry.id   AF-A0A9D7VST9-F1
#
_cell.length_a   1.000
_cell.length_b   1.000
_cell.length_c   1.000
_cell.angle_alpha   90.00
_cell.angle_beta   90.00
_cell.angle_gamma   90.00
#
_symmetry.space_group_name_H-M   'P 1'
#
loop_
_entity.id
_entity.type
_entity.pdbx_description
1 polymer ?
#
loop_
_entity_poly.entity_id
_entity_poly.type
_entity_poly.pdbx_seq_one_letter_code
_entity_poly.pdbx_strand_id
1 'polypeptide(L)'
;MSMKAICRILSIMILLVGGNALPSLAFTNYQQCDVSSDVDFFDLTAYPVEAYIPSVDEDGNTYLQGVELENAATNHYRNQYSKANVVKLTMDRYASLTANSPEAFKNFESKLIIVDPECNELKLFYGNLIGNSVVGLRTYFKMYDAAERLEHEALQEFIKQRVSLKSKFIHEIVKLLKSDLAYDPSLTKATLTAQFLKDMKIGEGSNHKIGGELALLAFAKKGGEIKTKSNDLKAFIISPQSFRGITLYDKTLILLSTGVAHVIPDLDVRLAKYALGQLGVSTTEVFIKQIHDGDDIVCQLDEVKHWYTVEKGSVTRECNFTQLVIKSIQTDGWRSTLDEEFNPISYSQISDIYARHGVIKVVH
;
A
#
# COMPACT_ATOMS: atom_id res chain seq x y z
N MET A 1 -37.78 -26.87 56.32
CA MET A 1 -38.63 -27.22 55.17
C MET A 1 -38.81 -25.97 54.32
N SER A 2 -38.46 -25.86 53.03
CA SER A 2 -37.85 -26.77 52.06
C SER A 2 -37.22 -25.89 50.96
N MET A 3 -36.13 -26.41 50.41
CA MET A 3 -35.06 -25.79 49.64
C MET A 3 -35.41 -25.66 48.15
N LYS A 4 -36.62 -25.17 47.81
CA LYS A 4 -37.13 -25.18 46.42
C LYS A 4 -37.60 -23.83 45.85
N ALA A 5 -37.51 -22.71 46.58
CA ALA A 5 -37.99 -21.41 46.10
C ALA A 5 -36.90 -20.40 45.68
N ILE A 6 -35.61 -20.69 45.88
CA ILE A 6 -34.51 -19.75 45.57
C ILE A 6 -33.92 -19.97 44.16
N CYS A 7 -34.28 -21.05 43.47
CA CYS A 7 -33.62 -21.47 42.22
C CYS A 7 -34.36 -21.10 40.92
N ARG A 8 -35.21 -20.05 40.91
CA ARG A 8 -35.93 -19.65 39.67
C ARG A 8 -35.94 -18.16 39.31
N ILE A 9 -35.16 -17.33 40.00
CA ILE A 9 -35.03 -15.90 39.67
C ILE A 9 -33.60 -15.52 39.21
N LEU A 10 -32.66 -16.48 39.14
CA LEU A 10 -31.27 -16.25 38.74
C LEU A 10 -30.94 -16.79 37.33
N SER A 11 -31.79 -16.56 36.33
CA SER A 11 -31.50 -16.96 34.94
C SER A 11 -31.89 -15.94 33.86
N ILE A 12 -32.23 -14.70 34.22
CA ILE A 12 -32.47 -13.63 33.24
C ILE A 12 -31.91 -12.32 33.79
N MET A 13 -30.58 -12.19 33.84
CA MET A 13 -29.88 -10.91 34.07
C MET A 13 -28.36 -11.06 33.85
N ILE A 14 -27.94 -11.61 32.71
CA ILE A 14 -26.60 -11.39 32.15
C ILE A 14 -26.75 -11.19 30.63
N LEU A 15 -27.41 -10.10 30.26
CA LEU A 15 -27.49 -9.66 28.85
C LEU A 15 -27.25 -8.15 28.68
N LEU A 16 -26.86 -7.45 29.75
CA LEU A 16 -26.59 -6.01 29.72
C LEU A 16 -25.39 -5.70 30.62
N VAL A 17 -24.24 -6.26 30.29
CA VAL A 17 -22.97 -5.56 30.53
C VAL A 17 -22.55 -5.06 29.17
N GLY A 18 -22.50 -3.74 29.02
CA GLY A 18 -22.02 -3.06 27.84
C GLY A 18 -20.62 -3.56 27.51
N GLY A 19 -20.54 -4.55 26.62
CA GLY A 19 -19.38 -4.72 25.79
C GLY A 19 -19.33 -3.47 24.92
N ASN A 20 -18.34 -2.62 25.17
CA ASN A 20 -17.79 -1.82 24.08
C ASN A 20 -17.69 -2.77 22.89
N ALA A 21 -18.51 -2.52 21.86
CA ALA A 21 -18.36 -3.23 20.61
C ALA A 21 -16.88 -3.04 20.24
N LEU A 22 -16.10 -4.11 20.34
CA LEU A 22 -14.74 -4.13 19.79
C LEU A 22 -14.91 -3.58 18.37
N PRO A 23 -14.25 -2.47 18.02
CA PRO A 23 -14.42 -1.88 16.70
C PRO A 23 -14.04 -2.97 15.72
N SER A 24 -15.03 -3.48 14.97
CA SER A 24 -14.83 -4.60 14.07
C SER A 24 -13.63 -4.27 13.21
N LEU A 25 -12.56 -5.04 13.39
CA LEU A 25 -11.49 -5.11 12.44
C LEU A 25 -12.14 -5.85 11.28
N ALA A 26 -12.59 -5.13 10.27
CA ALA A 26 -13.06 -5.76 9.07
C ALA A 26 -11.93 -5.60 8.07
N PHE A 27 -10.92 -6.49 8.13
CA PHE A 27 -10.13 -6.69 6.92
C PHE A 27 -11.11 -7.24 5.87
N THR A 28 -11.52 -6.39 4.94
CA THR A 28 -12.74 -6.58 4.12
C THR A 28 -12.60 -7.63 3.01
N ASN A 29 -11.86 -8.73 3.18
CA ASN A 29 -11.65 -9.67 2.08
C ASN A 29 -11.48 -11.16 2.45
N TYR A 30 -11.93 -11.57 3.64
CA TYR A 30 -11.88 -12.98 4.04
C TYR A 30 -12.89 -13.89 3.35
N GLN A 31 -13.85 -13.32 2.62
CA GLN A 31 -15.00 -14.05 2.06
C GLN A 31 -14.61 -15.15 1.06
N GLN A 32 -13.36 -15.15 0.60
CA GLN A 32 -12.80 -16.15 -0.33
C GLN A 32 -11.75 -17.05 0.33
N CYS A 33 -11.40 -16.83 1.59
CA CYS A 33 -10.39 -17.59 2.30
C CYS A 33 -10.99 -18.80 3.00
N ASP A 34 -10.23 -19.90 3.04
CA ASP A 34 -10.57 -21.09 3.82
C ASP A 34 -10.28 -20.83 5.30
N VAL A 35 -11.34 -20.56 6.06
CA VAL A 35 -11.29 -20.28 7.51
C VAL A 35 -12.21 -21.24 8.24
N SER A 36 -11.76 -21.70 9.41
CA SER A 36 -12.53 -22.60 10.25
C SER A 36 -13.72 -21.88 10.88
N SER A 37 -14.76 -22.65 11.24
CA SER A 37 -15.92 -22.10 11.92
C SER A 37 -15.60 -21.73 13.38
N ASP A 38 -16.45 -20.92 13.99
CA ASP A 38 -16.36 -20.62 15.42
C ASP A 38 -16.42 -21.89 16.28
N VAL A 39 -17.22 -22.88 15.84
CA VAL A 39 -17.37 -24.17 16.52
C VAL A 39 -16.05 -24.93 16.55
N ASP A 40 -15.34 -25.00 15.42
CA ASP A 40 -14.05 -25.69 15.35
C ASP A 40 -13.01 -25.07 16.31
N PHE A 41 -13.03 -23.73 16.44
CA PHE A 41 -12.17 -23.04 17.40
C PHE A 41 -12.54 -23.35 18.85
N PHE A 42 -13.84 -23.35 19.19
CA PHE A 42 -14.28 -23.70 20.53
C PHE A 42 -13.93 -25.16 20.87
N ASP A 43 -14.12 -26.08 19.93
CA ASP A 43 -13.75 -27.49 20.08
C ASP A 43 -12.25 -27.65 20.34
N LEU A 44 -11.39 -26.87 19.68
CA LEU A 44 -9.96 -26.85 19.98
C LEU A 44 -9.67 -26.34 21.40
N THR A 45 -10.33 -25.27 21.84
CA THR A 45 -10.12 -24.72 23.20
C THR A 45 -10.63 -25.63 24.30
N ALA A 46 -11.64 -26.46 24.01
CA ALA A 46 -12.22 -27.44 24.92
C ALA A 46 -11.58 -28.84 24.80
N TYR A 47 -10.61 -29.02 23.90
CA TYR A 47 -9.98 -30.31 23.66
C TYR A 47 -9.26 -30.78 24.93
N PRO A 48 -9.50 -32.02 25.38
CA PRO A 48 -8.97 -32.50 26.66
C PRO A 48 -7.45 -32.68 26.58
N VAL A 49 -6.72 -31.91 27.40
CA VAL A 49 -5.26 -31.99 27.54
C VAL A 49 -4.85 -32.00 28.99
N GLU A 50 -3.73 -32.67 29.28
CA GLU A 50 -3.09 -32.57 30.58
C GLU A 50 -2.26 -31.28 30.66
N ALA A 51 -2.32 -30.59 31.81
CA ALA A 51 -1.51 -29.41 32.04
C ALA A 51 -0.02 -29.79 32.12
N TYR A 52 0.85 -28.94 31.58
CA TYR A 52 2.29 -29.12 31.75
C TYR A 52 2.69 -28.89 33.21
N ILE A 53 3.40 -29.86 33.79
CA ILE A 53 3.98 -29.77 35.14
C ILE A 53 5.50 -29.85 34.99
N PRO A 54 6.26 -28.79 35.31
CA PRO A 54 7.71 -28.81 35.29
C PRO A 54 8.28 -29.86 36.25
N SER A 55 9.34 -30.56 35.84
CA SER A 55 10.10 -31.41 36.75
C SER A 55 10.89 -30.54 37.75
N VAL A 56 10.80 -30.88 39.03
CA VAL A 56 11.45 -30.16 40.13
C VAL A 56 12.43 -31.06 40.89
N ASP A 57 13.45 -30.44 41.50
CA ASP A 57 14.36 -31.09 42.43
C ASP A 57 13.73 -31.36 43.81
N GLU A 58 14.51 -31.94 44.73
CA GLU A 58 14.06 -32.27 46.09
C GLU A 58 13.66 -31.02 46.90
N ASP A 59 14.18 -29.84 46.54
CA ASP A 59 13.88 -28.56 47.17
C ASP A 59 12.72 -27.80 46.47
N GLY A 60 12.16 -28.36 45.40
CA GLY A 60 11.03 -27.80 44.64
C GLY A 60 11.44 -26.80 43.55
N ASN A 61 12.73 -26.66 43.22
CA ASN A 61 13.19 -25.80 42.13
C ASN A 61 13.09 -26.54 40.79
N THR A 62 12.73 -25.82 39.72
CA THR A 62 12.61 -26.43 38.38
C THR A 62 13.97 -26.78 37.80
N TYR A 63 14.10 -27.99 37.26
CA TYR A 63 15.34 -28.44 36.60
C TYR A 63 15.68 -27.64 35.34
N LEU A 64 14.66 -27.27 34.56
CA LEU A 64 14.82 -26.40 33.39
C LEU A 64 14.51 -24.95 33.76
N GLN A 65 15.20 -24.02 33.12
CA GLN A 65 15.01 -22.58 33.33
C GLN A 65 14.97 -21.82 32.00
N GLY A 66 14.35 -20.64 32.03
CA GLY A 66 14.23 -19.76 30.87
C GLY A 66 13.67 -20.47 29.62
N VAL A 67 14.36 -20.32 28.50
CA VAL A 67 13.96 -20.82 27.18
C VAL A 67 13.82 -22.35 27.14
N GLU A 68 14.59 -23.09 27.94
CA GLU A 68 14.49 -24.55 27.96
C GLU A 68 13.18 -25.03 28.59
N LEU A 69 12.75 -24.34 29.66
CA LEU A 69 11.47 -24.62 30.32
C LEU A 69 10.29 -24.29 29.40
N GLU A 70 10.36 -23.16 28.69
CA GLU A 70 9.33 -22.77 27.72
C GLU A 70 9.23 -23.77 26.55
N ASN A 71 10.37 -24.21 26.00
CA ASN A 71 10.40 -25.22 24.95
C ASN A 71 9.80 -26.56 25.43
N ALA A 72 10.08 -26.96 26.68
CA ALA A 72 9.51 -28.18 27.25
C ALA A 72 7.98 -28.10 27.36
N ALA A 73 7.46 -26.96 27.85
CA ALA A 73 6.02 -26.71 27.92
C ALA A 73 5.36 -26.72 26.51
N THR A 74 5.98 -26.04 25.54
CA THR A 74 5.49 -26.00 24.16
C THR A 74 5.46 -27.39 23.53
N ASN A 75 6.51 -28.19 23.72
CA ASN A 75 6.56 -29.56 23.21
C ASN A 75 5.52 -30.47 23.87
N HIS A 76 5.27 -30.30 25.17
CA HIS A 76 4.21 -31.01 25.88
C HIS A 76 2.85 -30.74 25.22
N TYR A 77 2.45 -29.47 25.09
CA TYR A 77 1.16 -29.14 24.48
C TYR A 77 1.09 -29.57 23.01
N ARG A 78 2.16 -29.44 22.24
CA ARG A 78 2.22 -29.97 20.86
C ARG A 78 1.88 -31.46 20.80
N ASN A 79 2.36 -32.25 21.76
CA ASN A 79 2.07 -33.68 21.83
C ASN A 79 0.62 -33.94 22.29
N GLN A 80 0.14 -33.22 23.31
CA GLN A 80 -1.23 -33.32 23.82
C GLN A 80 -2.27 -33.02 22.73
N TYR A 81 -2.03 -31.97 21.93
CA TYR A 81 -2.90 -31.59 20.83
C TYR A 81 -2.67 -32.40 19.55
N SER A 82 -1.74 -33.36 19.49
CA SER A 82 -1.34 -34.04 18.23
C SER A 82 -2.52 -34.57 17.40
N LYS A 83 -3.58 -35.07 18.04
CA LYS A 83 -4.80 -35.61 17.41
C LYS A 83 -5.94 -34.60 17.23
N ALA A 84 -5.80 -33.38 17.76
CA ALA A 84 -6.79 -32.32 17.55
C ALA A 84 -6.76 -31.82 16.09
N ASN A 85 -7.91 -31.31 15.64
CA ASN A 85 -8.03 -30.71 14.32
C ASN A 85 -7.26 -29.40 14.24
N VAL A 86 -6.74 -29.08 13.06
CA VAL A 86 -6.14 -27.77 12.79
C VAL A 86 -7.26 -26.76 12.59
N VAL A 87 -7.15 -25.60 13.22
CA VAL A 87 -8.10 -24.50 13.15
C VAL A 87 -7.45 -23.32 12.46
N LYS A 88 -8.11 -22.80 11.42
CA LYS A 88 -7.72 -21.61 10.68
C LYS A 88 -8.49 -20.40 11.19
N LEU A 89 -7.81 -19.45 11.79
CA LEU A 89 -8.39 -18.21 12.33
C LEU A 89 -8.05 -17.04 11.42
N THR A 90 -8.97 -16.08 11.28
CA THR A 90 -8.64 -14.81 10.63
C THR A 90 -7.64 -14.02 11.46
N MET A 91 -6.80 -13.21 10.80
CA MET A 91 -5.91 -12.27 11.47
C MET A 91 -6.67 -11.26 12.33
N ASP A 92 -7.88 -10.85 11.93
CA ASP A 92 -8.78 -10.02 12.73
C ASP A 92 -9.10 -10.67 14.09
N ARG A 93 -9.44 -11.96 14.06
CA ARG A 93 -9.78 -12.71 15.26
C ARG A 93 -8.53 -12.98 16.10
N TYR A 94 -7.41 -13.28 15.47
CA TYR A 94 -6.12 -13.35 16.16
C TYR A 94 -5.87 -12.07 16.94
N ALA A 95 -5.81 -10.93 16.24
CA ALA A 95 -5.49 -9.63 16.83
C ALA A 95 -6.47 -9.26 17.95
N SER A 96 -7.77 -9.52 17.77
CA SER A 96 -8.78 -9.23 18.80
C SER A 96 -8.59 -10.06 20.07
N LEU A 97 -8.24 -11.34 19.92
CA LEU A 97 -8.11 -12.27 21.05
C LEU A 97 -6.77 -12.13 21.77
N THR A 98 -5.72 -11.67 21.07
CA THR A 98 -4.37 -11.52 21.65
C THR A 98 -4.01 -10.09 22.04
N ALA A 99 -4.77 -9.07 21.63
CA ALA A 99 -4.47 -7.66 21.94
C ALA A 99 -4.22 -7.40 23.44
N ASN A 100 -5.06 -7.97 24.32
CA ASN A 100 -4.93 -7.83 25.78
C ASN A 100 -4.36 -9.08 26.46
N SER A 101 -4.05 -10.12 25.70
CA SER A 101 -3.52 -11.38 26.22
C SER A 101 -2.61 -12.04 25.16
N PRO A 102 -1.37 -11.55 25.01
CA PRO A 102 -0.47 -12.00 23.94
C PRO A 102 -0.21 -13.52 23.95
N GLU A 103 -0.22 -14.12 25.14
CA GLU A 103 0.01 -15.55 25.35
C GLU A 103 -1.26 -16.42 25.22
N ALA A 104 -2.43 -15.84 24.88
CA ALA A 104 -3.70 -16.56 24.84
C ALA A 104 -3.67 -17.81 23.93
N PHE A 105 -2.78 -17.82 22.94
CA PHE A 105 -2.64 -18.92 22.00
C PHE A 105 -1.44 -19.85 22.23
N LYS A 106 -0.59 -19.59 23.24
CA LYS A 106 0.67 -20.31 23.47
C LYS A 106 0.52 -21.84 23.45
N ASN A 107 -0.55 -22.35 24.06
CA ASN A 107 -0.79 -23.79 24.17
C ASN A 107 -1.36 -24.40 22.87
N PHE A 108 -1.93 -23.58 21.99
CA PHE A 108 -2.65 -24.02 20.80
C PHE A 108 -1.84 -23.83 19.51
N GLU A 109 -0.66 -23.20 19.58
CA GLU A 109 0.14 -22.78 18.41
C GLU A 109 0.33 -23.88 17.36
N SER A 110 0.51 -25.12 17.79
CA SER A 110 0.70 -26.27 16.90
C SER A 110 -0.51 -26.64 16.03
N LYS A 111 -1.70 -26.16 16.39
CA LYS A 111 -2.98 -26.41 15.72
C LYS A 111 -3.68 -25.16 15.25
N LEU A 112 -3.10 -23.98 15.47
CA LEU A 112 -3.61 -22.72 14.95
C LEU A 112 -2.85 -22.32 13.69
N ILE A 113 -3.61 -21.94 12.67
CA ILE A 113 -3.11 -21.26 11.48
C ILE A 113 -3.82 -19.91 11.42
N ILE A 114 -3.06 -18.82 11.31
CA ILE A 114 -3.62 -17.48 11.14
C ILE A 114 -3.66 -17.16 9.65
N VAL A 115 -4.85 -16.83 9.15
CA VAL A 115 -5.10 -16.50 7.76
C VAL A 115 -5.17 -14.98 7.63
N ASP A 116 -4.31 -14.41 6.79
CA ASP A 116 -4.34 -12.98 6.50
C ASP A 116 -5.44 -12.61 5.50
N PRO A 117 -5.72 -11.32 5.27
CA PRO A 117 -6.84 -10.90 4.41
C PRO A 117 -6.69 -11.24 2.93
N GLU A 118 -5.52 -11.73 2.49
CA GLU A 118 -5.29 -12.23 1.13
C GLU A 118 -5.04 -13.74 1.10
N CYS A 119 -5.52 -14.43 2.14
CA CYS A 119 -5.52 -15.87 2.32
C CYS A 119 -4.12 -16.50 2.46
N ASN A 120 -3.10 -15.71 2.83
CA ASN A 120 -1.81 -16.29 3.22
C ASN A 120 -1.94 -16.94 4.60
N GLU A 121 -1.43 -18.17 4.72
CA GLU A 121 -1.42 -18.92 5.98
C GLU A 121 -0.13 -18.65 6.76
N LEU A 122 -0.30 -18.29 8.03
CA LEU A 122 0.75 -17.94 8.97
C LEU A 122 0.68 -18.88 10.16
N LYS A 123 1.83 -19.26 10.70
CA LYS A 123 1.93 -20.08 11.91
C LYS A 123 2.19 -19.20 13.11
N LEU A 124 1.94 -19.74 14.30
CA LEU A 124 2.35 -19.11 15.55
C LEU A 124 3.58 -19.81 16.13
N PHE A 125 4.43 -19.03 16.77
CA PHE A 125 5.54 -19.52 17.58
C PHE A 125 5.85 -18.50 18.68
N TYR A 126 5.66 -18.90 19.93
CA TYR A 126 5.76 -18.01 21.09
C TYR A 126 4.95 -16.72 20.93
N GLY A 127 3.67 -16.85 20.58
CA GLY A 127 2.73 -15.75 20.35
C GLY A 127 2.95 -14.97 19.05
N ASN A 128 4.10 -15.16 18.39
CA ASN A 128 4.49 -14.39 17.22
C ASN A 128 4.04 -15.04 15.92
N LEU A 129 3.59 -14.22 14.97
CA LEU A 129 3.27 -14.63 13.62
C LEU A 129 4.55 -14.98 12.85
N ILE A 130 4.65 -16.24 12.41
CA ILE A 130 5.72 -16.74 11.55
C ILE A 130 5.17 -17.06 10.17
N GLY A 131 5.89 -16.56 9.17
CA GLY A 131 5.58 -16.73 7.76
C GLY A 131 5.90 -15.45 7.00
N ASN A 132 5.64 -15.47 5.70
CA ASN A 132 5.68 -14.27 4.87
C ASN A 132 4.27 -14.05 4.32
N SER A 133 3.82 -12.80 4.38
CA SER A 133 2.51 -12.39 3.85
C SER A 133 2.77 -11.49 2.65
N VAL A 134 2.13 -11.79 1.51
CA VAL A 134 2.26 -10.98 0.30
C VAL A 134 0.89 -10.39 -0.02
N VAL A 135 0.76 -9.07 0.15
CA VAL A 135 -0.54 -8.38 0.08
C VAL A 135 -0.53 -7.18 -0.85
N GLY A 136 -1.71 -6.77 -1.34
CA GLY A 136 -1.88 -5.50 -2.03
C GLY A 136 -1.74 -4.31 -1.09
N LEU A 137 -1.35 -3.15 -1.65
CA LEU A 137 -1.14 -1.92 -0.89
C LEU A 137 -2.32 -1.50 -0.01
N ARG A 138 -3.55 -1.62 -0.52
CA ARG A 138 -4.75 -1.28 0.24
C ARG A 138 -4.93 -2.19 1.47
N THR A 139 -4.65 -3.48 1.30
CA THR A 139 -4.71 -4.46 2.38
C THR A 139 -3.63 -4.18 3.41
N TYR A 140 -2.41 -3.88 2.97
CA TYR A 140 -1.31 -3.46 3.84
C TYR A 140 -1.70 -2.25 4.72
N PHE A 141 -2.29 -1.20 4.13
CA PHE A 141 -2.73 -0.04 4.91
C PHE A 141 -3.81 -0.40 5.94
N LYS A 142 -4.77 -1.26 5.59
CA LYS A 142 -5.78 -1.73 6.55
C LYS A 142 -5.15 -2.52 7.69
N MET A 143 -4.22 -3.42 7.38
CA MET A 143 -3.46 -4.19 8.38
C MET A 143 -2.72 -3.26 9.34
N TYR A 144 -2.04 -2.25 8.79
CA TYR A 144 -1.33 -1.24 9.58
C TYR A 144 -2.28 -0.47 10.51
N ASP A 145 -3.38 0.07 9.97
CA ASP A 145 -4.40 0.79 10.74
C ASP A 145 -4.95 -0.03 11.90
N ALA A 146 -5.31 -1.29 11.61
CA ALA A 146 -5.83 -2.22 12.60
C ALA A 146 -4.83 -2.51 13.74
N ALA A 147 -3.56 -2.73 13.40
CA ALA A 147 -2.52 -3.03 14.39
C ALA A 147 -2.20 -1.83 15.28
N GLU A 148 -2.21 -0.62 14.73
CA GLU A 148 -2.05 0.63 15.49
C GLU A 148 -3.26 0.88 16.39
N ARG A 149 -4.49 0.74 15.86
CA ARG A 149 -5.73 0.97 16.62
C ARG A 149 -5.92 0.03 17.81
N LEU A 150 -5.43 -1.21 17.71
CA LEU A 150 -5.47 -2.19 18.79
C LEU A 150 -4.27 -2.11 19.73
N GLU A 151 -3.28 -1.26 19.43
CA GLU A 151 -2.00 -1.22 20.14
C GLU A 151 -1.31 -2.62 20.17
N HIS A 152 -1.49 -3.40 19.11
CA HIS A 152 -1.05 -4.80 19.08
C HIS A 152 0.40 -4.94 18.59
N GLU A 153 1.35 -4.88 19.52
CA GLU A 153 2.80 -4.85 19.24
C GLU A 153 3.28 -5.98 18.30
N ALA A 154 2.96 -7.24 18.58
CA ALA A 154 3.41 -8.37 17.75
C ALA A 154 2.88 -8.30 16.30
N LEU A 155 1.67 -7.78 16.10
CA LEU A 155 1.08 -7.60 14.78
C LEU A 155 1.74 -6.41 14.06
N GLN A 156 2.01 -5.31 14.77
CA GLN A 156 2.76 -4.18 14.22
C GLN A 156 4.15 -4.61 13.75
N GLU A 157 4.87 -5.40 14.55
CA GLU A 157 6.18 -5.95 14.19
C GLU A 157 6.09 -6.87 12.97
N PHE A 158 5.12 -7.78 12.95
CA PHE A 158 4.88 -8.65 11.80
C PHE A 158 4.60 -7.85 10.53
N ILE A 159 3.75 -6.82 10.57
CA ILE A 159 3.46 -5.96 9.42
C ILE A 159 4.70 -5.21 8.94
N LYS A 160 5.51 -4.69 9.88
CA LYS A 160 6.75 -3.97 9.57
C LYS A 160 7.78 -4.88 8.92
N GLN A 161 7.97 -6.10 9.41
CA GLN A 161 9.09 -6.96 9.02
C GLN A 161 8.74 -8.06 8.00
N ARG A 162 7.54 -8.62 8.04
CA ARG A 162 7.18 -9.88 7.34
C ARG A 162 6.10 -9.74 6.28
N VAL A 163 5.35 -8.65 6.29
CA VAL A 163 4.41 -8.32 5.21
C VAL A 163 5.18 -7.67 4.06
N SER A 164 4.97 -8.17 2.86
CA SER A 164 5.55 -7.68 1.60
C SER A 164 4.43 -7.27 0.65
N LEU A 165 4.74 -6.38 -0.28
CA LEU A 165 3.75 -5.87 -1.22
C LEU A 165 3.75 -6.67 -2.52
N LYS A 166 2.57 -7.01 -3.02
CA LYS A 166 2.40 -7.58 -4.36
C LYS A 166 2.96 -6.62 -5.40
N SER A 167 3.90 -7.10 -6.21
CA SER A 167 4.50 -6.32 -7.30
C SER A 167 3.43 -5.89 -8.31
N LYS A 168 3.55 -4.68 -8.83
CA LYS A 168 2.57 -4.04 -9.71
C LYS A 168 3.11 -3.87 -11.12
N PHE A 169 2.27 -3.97 -12.14
CA PHE A 169 2.66 -3.52 -13.47
C PHE A 169 2.71 -1.99 -13.55
N ILE A 170 3.49 -1.44 -14.48
CA ILE A 170 3.61 0.03 -14.63
C ILE A 170 2.26 0.74 -14.82
N HIS A 171 1.32 0.13 -15.54
CA HIS A 171 0.00 0.73 -15.73
C HIS A 171 -0.79 0.85 -14.42
N GLU A 172 -0.58 -0.08 -13.46
CA GLU A 172 -1.18 -0.01 -12.13
C GLU A 172 -0.51 1.05 -11.27
N ILE A 173 0.81 1.25 -11.42
CA ILE A 173 1.56 2.34 -10.77
C ILE A 173 1.02 3.70 -11.26
N VAL A 174 0.83 3.86 -12.56
CA VAL A 174 0.24 5.08 -13.11
C VAL A 174 -1.20 5.25 -12.65
N LYS A 175 -2.00 4.18 -12.61
CA LYS A 175 -3.37 4.24 -12.06
C LYS A 175 -3.38 4.70 -10.60
N LEU A 176 -2.39 4.28 -9.81
CA LEU A 176 -2.23 4.70 -8.43
C LEU A 176 -1.94 6.21 -8.35
N LEU A 177 -1.04 6.73 -9.18
CA LEU A 177 -0.79 8.18 -9.27
C LEU A 177 -2.04 8.99 -9.66
N LYS A 178 -2.96 8.42 -10.46
CA LYS A 178 -4.23 9.08 -10.81
C LYS A 178 -5.29 9.04 -9.69
N SER A 179 -5.02 8.35 -8.57
CA SER A 179 -6.04 7.98 -7.59
C SER A 179 -5.90 8.72 -6.25
N ASP A 180 -5.82 10.05 -6.28
CA ASP A 180 -5.63 10.88 -5.08
C ASP A 180 -6.65 10.64 -3.96
N LEU A 181 -7.93 10.56 -4.32
CA LEU A 181 -9.01 10.37 -3.35
C LEU A 181 -9.17 8.91 -2.88
N ALA A 182 -8.42 7.98 -3.47
CA ALA A 182 -8.55 6.57 -3.14
C ALA A 182 -7.76 6.14 -1.91
N TYR A 183 -6.88 7.01 -1.40
CA TYR A 183 -5.99 6.73 -0.28
C TYR A 183 -6.15 7.82 0.78
N ASP A 184 -6.29 7.40 2.03
CA ASP A 184 -6.29 8.33 3.16
C ASP A 184 -4.86 8.86 3.37
N PRO A 185 -4.60 10.17 3.21
CA PRO A 185 -3.28 10.73 3.39
C PRO A 185 -2.73 10.55 4.82
N SER A 186 -3.60 10.56 5.82
CA SER A 186 -3.21 10.40 7.23
C SER A 186 -2.69 8.99 7.49
N LEU A 187 -3.46 7.99 7.07
CA LEU A 187 -3.06 6.59 7.17
C LEU A 187 -1.80 6.29 6.34
N THR A 188 -1.73 6.84 5.13
CA THR A 188 -0.58 6.64 4.25
C THR A 188 0.69 7.22 4.86
N LYS A 189 0.63 8.43 5.41
CA LYS A 189 1.76 9.06 6.13
C LYS A 189 2.17 8.29 7.37
N ALA A 190 1.22 7.68 8.09
CA ALA A 190 1.53 6.88 9.28
C ALA A 190 2.45 5.69 8.96
N THR A 191 2.41 5.16 7.72
CA THR A 191 3.34 4.10 7.28
C THR A 191 4.74 4.60 6.91
N LEU A 192 4.95 5.92 6.87
CA LEU A 192 6.22 6.56 6.56
C LEU A 192 6.87 7.11 7.84
N THR A 193 8.19 7.14 7.91
CA THR A 193 8.88 7.69 9.08
C THR A 193 8.75 9.21 9.15
N ALA A 194 8.67 9.76 10.36
CA ALA A 194 8.58 11.21 10.57
C ALA A 194 9.76 11.97 9.93
N GLN A 195 10.97 11.40 10.01
CA GLN A 195 12.16 11.96 9.38
C GLN A 195 12.00 12.02 7.85
N PHE A 196 11.48 10.96 7.22
CA PHE A 196 11.25 10.94 5.79
C PHE A 196 10.23 12.00 5.34
N LEU A 197 9.13 12.17 6.09
CA LEU A 197 8.13 13.19 5.80
C LEU A 197 8.74 14.60 5.84
N LYS A 198 9.59 14.87 6.84
CA LYS A 198 10.33 16.12 6.99
C LYS A 198 11.28 16.37 5.83
N ASP A 199 12.08 15.37 5.44
CA ASP A 199 13.06 15.48 4.35
C ASP A 199 12.37 15.75 3.00
N MET A 200 11.22 15.13 2.78
CA MET A 200 10.40 15.33 1.58
C MET A 200 9.56 16.62 1.62
N LYS A 201 9.60 17.38 2.72
CA LYS A 201 8.77 18.58 2.95
C LYS A 201 7.28 18.29 2.77
N ILE A 202 6.85 17.11 3.22
CA ILE A 202 5.44 16.72 3.24
C ILE A 202 4.87 17.28 4.54
N GLY A 203 4.04 18.31 4.45
CA GLY A 203 3.45 18.97 5.63
C GLY A 203 2.57 18.01 6.47
N GLU A 204 2.28 18.39 7.71
CA GLU A 204 1.52 17.54 8.64
C GLU A 204 0.04 17.39 8.22
N GLY A 205 -0.55 18.42 7.60
CA GLY A 205 -1.97 18.42 7.19
C GLY A 205 -2.34 17.43 6.07
N SER A 206 -3.60 16.99 6.03
CA SER A 206 -4.16 16.08 5.02
C SER A 206 -4.37 16.79 3.68
N ASN A 207 -3.30 17.01 2.92
CA ASN A 207 -3.44 17.46 1.54
C ASN A 207 -3.84 16.26 0.65
N HIS A 208 -5.15 16.10 0.42
CA HIS A 208 -5.66 15.02 -0.43
C HIS A 208 -5.16 15.10 -1.88
N LYS A 209 -4.68 16.26 -2.35
CA LYS A 209 -4.15 16.45 -3.71
C LYS A 209 -2.84 15.70 -4.00
N ILE A 210 -2.24 15.06 -3.00
CA ILE A 210 -1.03 14.25 -3.18
C ILE A 210 -1.24 12.79 -2.76
N GLY A 211 -2.50 12.34 -2.68
CA GLY A 211 -2.84 11.03 -2.17
C GLY A 211 -2.25 9.90 -3.03
N GLY A 212 -2.22 10.08 -4.35
CA GLY A 212 -1.61 9.15 -5.30
C GLY A 212 -0.10 9.06 -5.12
N GLU A 213 0.60 10.19 -5.04
CA GLU A 213 2.05 10.21 -4.84
C GLU A 213 2.44 9.66 -3.47
N LEU A 214 1.70 10.01 -2.41
CA LEU A 214 1.94 9.47 -1.07
C LEU A 214 1.77 7.96 -1.04
N ALA A 215 0.72 7.43 -1.68
CA ALA A 215 0.51 5.99 -1.78
C ALA A 215 1.64 5.32 -2.58
N LEU A 216 2.15 5.96 -3.63
CA LEU A 216 3.27 5.42 -4.41
C LEU A 216 4.57 5.42 -3.61
N LEU A 217 4.81 6.49 -2.84
CA LEU A 217 5.96 6.60 -1.94
C LEU A 217 5.92 5.54 -0.86
N ALA A 218 4.77 5.33 -0.22
CA ALA A 218 4.58 4.27 0.77
C ALA A 218 4.81 2.88 0.16
N PHE A 219 4.27 2.64 -1.05
CA PHE A 219 4.53 1.40 -1.80
C PHE A 219 6.02 1.18 -2.04
N ALA A 220 6.73 2.20 -2.55
CA ALA A 220 8.17 2.12 -2.81
C ALA A 220 8.99 1.93 -1.54
N LYS A 221 8.69 2.67 -0.47
CA LYS A 221 9.41 2.60 0.81
C LYS A 221 9.22 1.28 1.54
N LYS A 222 8.05 0.64 1.38
CA LYS A 222 7.81 -0.70 1.90
C LYS A 222 8.51 -1.81 1.07
N GLY A 223 9.19 -1.45 -0.02
CA GLY A 223 9.89 -2.39 -0.89
C GLY A 223 9.01 -2.97 -2.01
N GLY A 224 7.97 -2.25 -2.41
CA GLY A 224 7.15 -2.64 -3.56
C GLY A 224 7.97 -2.65 -4.86
N GLU A 225 7.61 -3.54 -5.77
CA GLU A 225 8.35 -3.75 -7.02
C GLU A 225 7.45 -3.54 -8.25
N ILE A 226 8.07 -3.15 -9.37
CA ILE A 226 7.41 -3.10 -10.66
C ILE A 226 7.66 -4.37 -11.44
N LYS A 227 6.58 -5.08 -11.81
CA LYS A 227 6.64 -6.14 -12.81
C LYS A 227 6.83 -5.51 -14.17
N THR A 228 8.04 -5.62 -14.69
CA THR A 228 8.37 -5.16 -16.03
C THR A 228 8.87 -6.32 -16.89
N LYS A 229 8.56 -6.25 -18.19
CA LYS A 229 9.18 -7.13 -19.20
C LYS A 229 10.52 -6.55 -19.72
N SER A 230 10.78 -5.28 -19.43
CA SER A 230 11.96 -4.54 -19.90
C SER A 230 12.66 -3.89 -18.71
N ASN A 231 13.95 -4.14 -18.56
CA ASN A 231 14.73 -3.61 -17.44
C ASN A 231 14.97 -2.09 -17.50
N ASP A 232 14.68 -1.45 -18.65
CA ASP A 232 14.99 -0.03 -18.89
C ASP A 232 13.70 0.80 -19.06
N LEU A 233 12.78 0.68 -18.11
CA LEU A 233 11.57 1.49 -18.11
C LEU A 233 11.93 2.96 -17.82
N LYS A 234 11.55 3.85 -18.76
CA LYS A 234 11.75 5.29 -18.65
C LYS A 234 10.42 6.00 -18.64
N ALA A 235 10.34 7.11 -17.91
CA ALA A 235 9.19 8.01 -17.88
C ALA A 235 9.64 9.45 -18.13
N PHE A 236 9.01 10.10 -19.10
CA PHE A 236 9.23 11.49 -19.47
C PHE A 236 8.04 12.30 -18.98
N ILE A 237 8.26 13.14 -17.97
CA ILE A 237 7.24 14.04 -17.43
C ILE A 237 7.32 15.33 -18.23
N ILE A 238 6.25 15.66 -18.93
CA ILE A 238 6.20 16.81 -19.82
C ILE A 238 5.66 18.01 -19.05
N SER A 239 6.52 19.01 -18.85
CA SER A 239 6.23 20.20 -18.05
C SER A 239 6.40 21.46 -18.89
N PRO A 240 5.62 22.52 -18.64
CA PRO A 240 5.85 23.83 -19.24
C PRO A 240 7.08 24.48 -18.60
N GLN A 241 7.87 25.22 -19.36
CA GLN A 241 9.01 25.96 -18.81
C GLN A 241 8.57 27.11 -17.88
N SER A 242 7.32 27.57 -17.99
CA SER A 242 6.70 28.59 -17.14
C SER A 242 5.21 28.31 -16.97
N PHE A 243 4.62 28.68 -15.83
CA PHE A 243 3.17 28.57 -15.59
C PHE A 243 2.39 29.83 -15.97
N ARG A 244 3.08 30.94 -16.30
CA ARG A 244 2.44 32.21 -16.63
C ARG A 244 1.70 32.10 -17.97
N GLY A 245 0.42 32.45 -18.00
CA GLY A 245 -0.40 32.36 -19.21
C GLY A 245 -0.97 30.98 -19.50
N ILE A 246 -0.79 29.99 -18.62
CA ILE A 246 -1.50 28.72 -18.75
C ILE A 246 -2.84 28.85 -18.03
N THR A 247 -3.92 28.64 -18.76
CA THR A 247 -5.29 28.82 -18.21
C THR A 247 -5.78 27.61 -17.44
N LEU A 248 -5.29 26.42 -17.79
CA LEU A 248 -5.65 25.14 -17.17
C LEU A 248 -4.41 24.25 -17.07
N TYR A 249 -3.74 24.28 -15.90
CA TYR A 249 -2.67 23.34 -15.57
C TYR A 249 -3.09 22.45 -14.40
N ASP A 250 -4.16 21.68 -14.61
CA ASP A 250 -4.64 20.66 -13.67
C ASP A 250 -4.14 19.26 -14.04
N LYS A 251 -3.38 19.13 -15.14
CA LYS A 251 -3.02 17.84 -15.74
C LYS A 251 -1.60 17.85 -16.25
N THR A 252 -0.83 16.86 -15.83
CA THR A 252 0.53 16.60 -16.29
C THR A 252 0.55 15.38 -17.20
N LEU A 253 1.32 15.44 -18.29
CA LEU A 253 1.49 14.32 -19.20
C LEU A 253 2.76 13.54 -18.86
N ILE A 254 2.64 12.22 -18.70
CA ILE A 254 3.77 11.31 -18.53
C ILE A 254 3.84 10.38 -19.73
N LEU A 255 4.91 10.45 -20.52
CA LEU A 255 5.21 9.52 -21.61
C LEU A 255 6.12 8.40 -21.12
N LEU A 256 5.69 7.15 -21.27
CA LEU A 256 6.50 5.98 -20.92
C LEU A 256 7.27 5.44 -22.13
N SER A 257 8.42 4.80 -21.89
CA SER A 257 9.19 4.10 -22.93
C SER A 257 8.43 2.95 -23.62
N THR A 258 7.28 2.56 -23.08
CA THR A 258 6.33 1.61 -23.66
C THR A 258 5.49 2.19 -24.80
N GLY A 259 5.65 3.47 -25.16
CA GLY A 259 4.86 4.14 -26.20
C GLY A 259 3.47 4.59 -25.73
N VAL A 260 3.23 4.57 -24.42
CA VAL A 260 1.96 5.00 -23.82
C VAL A 260 2.18 6.28 -23.03
N ALA A 261 1.38 7.29 -23.32
CA ALA A 261 1.32 8.53 -22.56
C ALA A 261 0.10 8.53 -21.64
N HIS A 262 0.27 9.00 -20.41
CA HIS A 262 -0.77 9.08 -19.41
C HIS A 262 -0.96 10.51 -18.94
N VAL A 263 -2.22 10.95 -18.91
CA VAL A 263 -2.59 12.23 -18.31
C VAL A 263 -2.87 12.00 -16.83
N ILE A 264 -2.21 12.73 -15.95
CA ILE A 264 -2.36 12.61 -14.50
C ILE A 264 -2.80 13.96 -13.93
N PRO A 265 -3.95 14.02 -13.24
CA PRO A 265 -4.43 15.25 -12.63
C PRO A 265 -3.57 15.65 -11.43
N ASP A 266 -3.40 16.95 -11.18
CA ASP A 266 -2.80 17.58 -10.00
C ASP A 266 -1.44 17.02 -9.53
N LEU A 267 -0.70 16.38 -10.44
CA LEU A 267 0.54 15.64 -10.13
C LEU A 267 1.60 16.50 -9.43
N ASP A 268 2.05 16.06 -8.25
CA ASP A 268 3.30 16.58 -7.65
C ASP A 268 4.49 15.91 -8.34
N VAL A 269 5.03 16.58 -9.36
CA VAL A 269 6.14 16.10 -10.19
C VAL A 269 7.35 15.69 -9.35
N ARG A 270 7.65 16.40 -8.27
CA ARG A 270 8.82 16.10 -7.42
C ARG A 270 8.62 14.79 -6.66
N LEU A 271 7.45 14.60 -6.03
CA LEU A 271 7.13 13.37 -5.30
C LEU A 271 7.02 12.18 -6.24
N ALA A 272 6.35 12.35 -7.39
CA ALA A 272 6.21 11.32 -8.41
C ALA A 272 7.58 10.86 -8.95
N LYS A 273 8.49 11.79 -9.29
CA LYS A 273 9.86 11.48 -9.73
C LYS A 273 10.62 10.66 -8.70
N TYR A 274 10.57 11.10 -7.44
CA TYR A 274 11.24 10.38 -6.35
C TYR A 274 10.69 8.96 -6.22
N ALA A 275 9.36 8.82 -6.15
CA ALA A 275 8.72 7.52 -5.95
C ALA A 275 8.99 6.56 -7.11
N LEU A 276 8.86 7.02 -8.36
CA LEU A 276 9.17 6.24 -9.55
C LEU A 276 10.65 5.85 -9.62
N GLY A 277 11.56 6.75 -9.25
CA GLY A 277 12.99 6.47 -9.17
C GLY A 277 13.34 5.38 -8.14
N GLN A 278 12.68 5.38 -6.97
CA GLN A 278 12.84 4.31 -5.98
C GLN A 278 12.35 2.95 -6.49
N LEU A 279 11.44 2.93 -7.47
CA LEU A 279 10.93 1.73 -8.11
C LEU A 279 11.73 1.29 -9.34
N GLY A 280 12.88 1.92 -9.60
CA GLY A 280 13.74 1.62 -10.74
C GLY A 280 13.28 2.22 -12.07
N VAL A 281 12.33 3.14 -12.07
CA VAL A 281 11.91 3.87 -13.29
C VAL A 281 12.78 5.10 -13.46
N SER A 282 13.52 5.18 -14.55
CA SER A 282 14.29 6.39 -14.87
C SER A 282 13.35 7.51 -15.28
N THR A 283 13.25 8.55 -14.46
CA THR A 283 12.36 9.69 -14.72
C THR A 283 13.13 10.92 -15.20
N THR A 284 12.72 11.48 -16.33
CA THR A 284 13.25 12.74 -16.85
C THR A 284 12.11 13.73 -17.02
N GLU A 285 12.32 14.97 -16.58
CA GLU A 285 11.38 16.04 -16.82
C GLU A 285 11.81 16.82 -18.06
N VAL A 286 10.89 16.97 -19.02
CA VAL A 286 11.11 17.62 -20.30
C VAL A 286 10.36 18.94 -20.29
N PHE A 287 11.10 20.04 -20.36
CA PHE A 287 10.53 21.38 -20.36
C PHE A 287 10.25 21.85 -21.78
N ILE A 288 9.02 22.29 -22.02
CA ILE A 288 8.55 22.80 -23.31
C ILE A 288 8.49 24.33 -23.28
N LYS A 289 8.97 24.97 -24.35
CA LYS A 289 8.89 26.43 -24.58
C LYS A 289 7.92 26.85 -25.69
N GLN A 290 7.59 25.91 -26.57
CA GLN A 290 6.73 26.10 -27.74
C GLN A 290 6.00 24.80 -28.07
N ILE A 291 4.78 24.90 -28.57
CA ILE A 291 3.93 23.78 -28.95
C ILE A 291 3.55 23.95 -30.41
N HIS A 292 3.72 22.88 -31.17
CA HIS A 292 3.43 22.79 -32.60
C HIS A 292 2.31 21.78 -32.88
N ASP A 293 1.52 22.07 -33.90
CA ASP A 293 0.55 21.15 -34.51
C ASP A 293 0.96 20.96 -35.98
N GLY A 294 1.69 19.88 -36.27
CA GLY A 294 2.45 19.78 -37.51
C GLY A 294 3.57 20.83 -37.55
N ASP A 295 3.58 21.67 -38.59
CA ASP A 295 4.58 22.74 -38.79
C ASP A 295 4.16 24.09 -38.17
N ASP A 296 2.90 24.20 -37.71
CA ASP A 296 2.35 25.45 -37.18
C ASP A 296 2.62 25.58 -35.67
N ILE A 297 3.18 26.72 -35.25
CA ILE A 297 3.29 27.08 -33.85
C ILE A 297 1.90 27.48 -33.34
N VAL A 298 1.33 26.67 -32.45
CA VAL A 298 0.02 26.93 -31.85
C VAL A 298 0.13 27.68 -30.52
N CYS A 299 1.21 27.50 -29.78
CA CYS A 299 1.42 28.20 -28.51
C CYS A 299 2.91 28.32 -28.18
N GLN A 300 3.37 29.48 -27.67
CA GLN A 300 4.78 29.68 -27.31
C GLN A 300 4.97 30.70 -26.19
N LEU A 301 6.17 30.72 -25.61
CA LEU A 301 6.59 31.70 -24.62
C LEU A 301 7.04 33.01 -25.26
N ASP A 302 6.64 34.13 -24.66
CA ASP A 302 7.22 35.45 -24.93
C ASP A 302 8.53 35.68 -24.14
N GLU A 303 9.17 36.82 -24.37
CA GLU A 303 10.43 37.21 -23.70
C GLU A 303 10.31 37.27 -22.17
N VAL A 304 9.11 37.47 -21.63
CA VAL A 304 8.84 37.49 -20.18
C VAL A 304 8.37 36.15 -19.63
N LYS A 305 8.52 35.08 -20.43
CA LYS A 305 8.13 33.70 -20.14
C LYS A 305 6.64 33.56 -19.86
N HIS A 306 5.80 34.30 -20.59
CA HIS A 306 4.36 34.15 -20.58
C HIS A 306 3.90 33.42 -21.83
N TRP A 307 3.07 32.41 -21.65
CA TRP A 307 2.48 31.67 -22.77
C TRP A 307 1.44 32.50 -23.50
N TYR A 308 1.42 32.36 -24.82
CA TYR A 308 0.37 32.89 -25.68
C TYR A 308 0.08 31.92 -26.83
N THR A 309 -1.16 31.93 -27.28
CA THR A 309 -1.65 31.15 -28.42
C THR A 309 -1.65 32.01 -29.67
N VAL A 310 -1.28 31.42 -30.81
CA VAL A 310 -1.36 32.05 -32.13
C VAL A 310 -2.41 31.31 -32.96
N GLU A 311 -3.53 31.96 -33.24
CA GLU A 311 -4.61 31.39 -34.07
C GLU A 311 -4.95 32.36 -35.20
N LYS A 312 -4.69 31.96 -36.46
CA LYS A 312 -5.02 32.74 -37.67
C LYS A 312 -4.53 34.20 -37.63
N GLY A 313 -3.34 34.43 -37.06
CA GLY A 313 -2.75 35.76 -36.90
C GLY A 313 -3.25 36.58 -35.70
N SER A 314 -4.22 36.06 -34.94
CA SER A 314 -4.61 36.61 -33.65
C SER A 314 -3.74 36.02 -32.54
N VAL A 315 -3.33 36.87 -31.60
CA VAL A 315 -2.54 36.50 -30.43
C VAL A 315 -3.39 36.64 -29.18
N THR A 316 -3.57 35.54 -28.45
CA THR A 316 -4.23 35.53 -27.15
C THR A 316 -3.21 35.17 -26.08
N ARG A 317 -3.10 35.97 -25.00
CA ARG A 317 -2.14 35.75 -23.90
C ARG A 317 -2.56 34.63 -22.95
N GLU A 318 -2.97 33.51 -23.50
CA GLU A 318 -3.44 32.33 -22.80
C GLU A 318 -3.05 31.10 -23.60
N CYS A 319 -2.82 29.98 -22.93
CA CYS A 319 -2.47 28.72 -23.58
C CYS A 319 -3.10 27.53 -22.86
N ASN A 320 -3.81 26.71 -23.62
CA ASN A 320 -4.32 25.41 -23.16
C ASN A 320 -3.23 24.34 -23.27
N PHE A 321 -2.16 24.52 -22.48
CA PHE A 321 -0.90 23.80 -22.61
C PHE A 321 -1.09 22.28 -22.75
N THR A 322 -1.75 21.63 -21.78
CA THR A 322 -1.82 20.17 -21.75
C THR A 322 -2.60 19.60 -22.94
N GLN A 323 -3.70 20.24 -23.37
CA GLN A 323 -4.47 19.77 -24.54
C GLN A 323 -3.67 19.93 -25.83
N LEU A 324 -2.98 21.06 -26.01
CA LEU A 324 -2.16 21.30 -27.18
C LEU A 324 -0.95 20.35 -27.23
N VAL A 325 -0.31 20.06 -26.09
CA VAL A 325 0.77 19.07 -26.01
C VAL A 325 0.28 17.66 -26.35
N ILE A 326 -0.89 17.25 -25.83
CA ILE A 326 -1.48 15.94 -26.17
C ILE A 326 -1.70 15.83 -27.69
N LYS A 327 -2.28 16.87 -28.31
CA LYS A 327 -2.48 16.93 -29.75
C LYS A 327 -1.16 16.87 -30.51
N SER A 328 -0.15 17.61 -30.05
CA SER A 328 1.19 17.63 -30.64
C SER A 328 1.86 16.24 -30.60
N ILE A 329 1.71 15.50 -29.50
CA ILE A 329 2.26 14.14 -29.33
C ILE A 329 1.52 13.08 -30.15
N GLN A 330 0.28 13.35 -30.54
CA GLN A 330 -0.50 12.47 -31.43
C GLN A 330 -0.29 12.77 -32.91
N THR A 331 0.41 13.86 -33.25
CA THR A 331 0.72 14.31 -34.62
C THR A 331 2.24 14.38 -34.82
N ASP A 332 2.73 14.76 -36.00
CA ASP A 332 4.17 14.99 -36.21
C ASP A 332 4.71 16.25 -35.49
N GLY A 333 3.84 17.06 -34.88
CA GLY A 333 4.22 18.29 -34.17
C GLY A 333 5.13 18.06 -32.96
N TRP A 334 5.19 16.83 -32.42
CA TRP A 334 6.03 16.50 -31.26
C TRP A 334 7.52 16.82 -31.49
N ARG A 335 8.00 16.70 -32.73
CA ARG A 335 9.42 16.92 -33.09
C ARG A 335 9.84 18.36 -32.78
N SER A 336 8.99 19.32 -33.14
CA SER A 336 9.24 20.73 -32.94
C SER A 336 8.86 21.21 -31.52
N THR A 337 7.93 20.52 -30.87
CA THR A 337 7.45 20.83 -29.51
C THR A 337 8.45 20.42 -28.43
N LEU A 338 9.03 19.22 -28.51
CA LEU A 338 9.94 18.72 -27.47
C LEU A 338 11.35 19.31 -27.56
N ASP A 339 11.63 20.00 -28.66
CA ASP A 339 12.78 20.86 -28.90
C ASP A 339 14.14 20.19 -28.61
N GLU A 340 14.72 19.60 -29.66
CA GLU A 340 16.02 18.92 -29.63
C GLU A 340 17.17 19.80 -29.10
N GLU A 341 17.14 21.11 -29.38
CA GLU A 341 18.22 22.02 -28.98
C GLU A 341 18.31 22.12 -27.45
N PHE A 342 17.15 22.15 -26.78
CA PHE A 342 17.07 22.32 -25.33
C PHE A 342 17.07 20.99 -24.58
N ASN A 343 16.58 19.92 -25.19
CA ASN A 343 16.46 18.61 -24.57
C ASN A 343 17.09 17.48 -25.40
N PRO A 344 18.34 17.57 -25.89
CA PRO A 344 18.87 16.68 -26.94
C PRO A 344 18.84 15.20 -26.57
N ILE A 345 19.19 14.88 -25.32
CA ILE A 345 19.19 13.49 -24.82
C ILE A 345 17.76 12.95 -24.71
N SER A 346 16.87 13.71 -24.07
CA SER A 346 15.46 13.30 -23.91
C SER A 346 14.76 13.20 -25.26
N TYR A 347 15.06 14.14 -26.17
CA TYR A 347 14.53 14.18 -27.52
C TYR A 347 14.91 12.93 -28.30
N SER A 348 16.20 12.57 -28.34
CA SER A 348 16.67 11.34 -28.98
C SER A 348 15.98 10.10 -28.41
N GLN A 349 15.87 10.00 -27.08
CA GLN A 349 15.20 8.87 -26.45
C GLN A 349 13.70 8.80 -26.75
N ILE A 350 13.03 9.95 -26.86
CA ILE A 350 11.62 10.01 -27.23
C ILE A 350 11.43 9.68 -28.70
N SER A 351 12.33 10.15 -29.58
CA SER A 351 12.36 9.76 -30.99
C SER A 351 12.45 8.24 -31.17
N ASP A 352 13.30 7.57 -30.38
CA ASP A 352 13.39 6.10 -30.37
C ASP A 352 12.08 5.41 -29.91
N ILE A 353 11.26 6.07 -29.09
CA ILE A 353 9.93 5.57 -28.72
C ILE A 353 9.00 5.67 -29.93
N TYR A 354 8.94 6.83 -30.60
CA TYR A 354 8.14 6.98 -31.82
C TYR A 354 8.58 6.03 -32.94
N ALA A 355 9.88 5.83 -33.14
CA ALA A 355 10.40 4.90 -34.14
C ALA A 355 9.97 3.44 -33.87
N ARG A 356 9.85 3.05 -32.60
CA ARG A 356 9.47 1.68 -32.21
C ARG A 356 7.96 1.44 -32.22
N HIS A 357 7.17 2.44 -31.82
CA HIS A 357 5.73 2.26 -31.59
C HIS A 357 4.85 2.97 -32.63
N GLY A 358 5.42 3.83 -33.47
CA GLY A 358 4.70 4.67 -34.40
C GLY A 358 3.96 5.79 -33.66
N VAL A 359 2.65 5.63 -33.49
CA VAL A 359 1.79 6.63 -32.85
C VAL A 359 1.69 6.37 -31.36
N ILE A 360 1.91 7.41 -30.55
CA ILE A 360 1.78 7.33 -29.10
C ILE A 360 0.32 7.21 -28.69
N LYS A 361 0.01 6.19 -27.89
CA LYS A 361 -1.32 6.01 -27.30
C LYS A 361 -1.46 6.89 -26.06
N VAL A 362 -2.43 7.79 -26.06
CA VAL A 362 -2.75 8.63 -24.89
C VAL A 362 -3.87 7.99 -24.08
N VAL A 363 -3.69 7.89 -22.77
CA VAL A 363 -4.65 7.32 -21.81
C VAL A 363 -4.97 8.36 -20.73
N HIS A 364 -6.23 8.76 -20.71
CA HIS A 364 -6.77 9.73 -19.76
C HIS A 364 -6.98 9.15 -18.36
#